data_AF-A0A972B2Q2-F1
#
_entry.id   AF-A0A972B2Q2-F1
#
_cell.length_a   1.000
_cell.length_b   1.000
_cell.length_c   1.000
_cell.angle_alpha   90.00
_cell.angle_beta   90.00
_cell.angle_gamma   90.00
#
_symmetry.space_group_name_H-M   'P 1'
#
loop_
_entity.id
_entity.type
_entity.pdbx_description
1 polymer ?
#
loop_
_entity_poly.entity_id
_entity_poly.type
_entity_poly.pdbx_seq_one_letter_code
_entity_poly.pdbx_strand_id
1 'polypeptide(L)'
;MSDFFAPLFDWLALHPHWLGASVFLIILIECMALIGVLWPGVVLVFSAALLAGQAGLALWPLYLLAWLAAMLGNSGSYLLGIRLQAGARSLPLLRKYPHWLARAEIHLSRYGTGSLLAGHFIGPLRPVLPLLAGMLKMPAKRFFIVNMLAAGIWSFTAILPGWLTGAALDSAPPDQFWSQAGLLAAGFGLLAATAFWFGRRPHPQRFTCLALLSGLLLALLLTFWPMLAVFDRYLQQLTLASSSPVLDPILLVFTQFGDVKLQIVLDALLCILLLAYRAFPALVFAAGSLLGSTVLNASLKSLVGRTRPELLPQLLDGYSMPSGHSVRSYTFCLVIAILLGLGQRRQVRAGLLSLALLPASLVAFSRIYLTAHWPTDVLAGALLAVFSCTVMLALLGRQQPAHALPRPFWLTQAGLSLGIFILFAAWSFSTAATRYNLL
;
A
#
# COMPACT_ATOMS: atom_id res chain seq x y z
N MET A 1 -21.41 -25.09 5.32
CA MET A 1 -20.50 -24.50 6.34
C MET A 1 -21.02 -23.17 6.89
N SER A 2 -21.81 -22.41 6.12
CA SER A 2 -22.55 -21.21 6.60
C SER A 2 -23.39 -21.48 7.86
N ASP A 3 -24.05 -22.64 7.89
CA ASP A 3 -25.08 -22.91 8.91
C ASP A 3 -24.50 -23.18 10.31
N PHE A 4 -23.21 -23.54 10.41
CA PHE A 4 -22.58 -23.83 11.69
C PHE A 4 -22.26 -22.55 12.49
N PHE A 5 -21.90 -21.46 11.79
CA PHE A 5 -21.53 -20.19 12.42
C PHE A 5 -22.65 -19.14 12.36
N ALA A 6 -23.75 -19.42 11.66
CA ALA A 6 -24.91 -18.53 11.59
C ALA A 6 -25.42 -18.10 12.99
N PRO A 7 -25.60 -19.00 13.98
CA PRO A 7 -26.08 -18.60 15.31
C PRO A 7 -25.15 -17.62 16.03
N LEU A 8 -23.84 -17.74 15.82
CA LEU A 8 -22.85 -16.82 16.38
C LEU A 8 -23.00 -15.42 15.76
N PHE A 9 -23.16 -15.34 14.45
CA PHE A 9 -23.29 -14.06 13.75
C PHE A 9 -24.64 -13.39 14.00
N ASP A 10 -25.72 -14.16 14.12
CA ASP A 10 -27.04 -13.65 14.52
C ASP A 10 -26.99 -13.06 15.93
N TRP A 11 -26.32 -13.74 16.88
CA TRP A 11 -26.12 -13.22 18.22
C TRP A 11 -25.24 -11.95 18.24
N LEU A 12 -24.18 -11.90 17.43
CA LEU A 12 -23.31 -10.74 17.33
C LEU A 12 -23.99 -9.52 16.71
N ALA A 13 -24.94 -9.75 15.79
CA ALA A 13 -25.77 -8.67 15.25
C ALA A 13 -26.66 -8.04 16.33
N LEU A 14 -27.17 -8.84 17.29
CA LEU A 14 -27.96 -8.36 18.43
C LEU A 14 -27.11 -7.75 19.55
N HIS A 15 -25.82 -8.09 19.63
CA HIS A 15 -24.90 -7.61 20.66
C HIS A 15 -23.61 -6.99 20.09
N PRO A 16 -23.69 -5.80 19.43
CA PRO A 16 -22.56 -5.20 18.74
C PRO A 16 -21.32 -4.92 19.60
N HIS A 17 -21.50 -4.73 20.91
CA HIS A 17 -20.39 -4.48 21.84
C HIS A 17 -19.41 -5.66 21.95
N TRP A 18 -19.83 -6.88 21.59
CA TRP A 18 -18.95 -8.07 21.57
C TRP A 18 -18.18 -8.25 20.26
N LEU A 19 -18.56 -7.55 19.18
CA LEU A 19 -17.95 -7.72 17.85
C LEU A 19 -16.43 -7.54 17.87
N GLY A 20 -15.93 -6.53 18.60
CA GLY A 20 -14.49 -6.31 18.74
C GLY A 20 -13.77 -7.48 19.40
N ALA A 21 -14.34 -8.03 20.48
CA ALA A 21 -13.79 -9.20 21.17
C ALA A 21 -13.87 -10.47 20.31
N SER A 22 -14.95 -10.64 19.56
CA SER A 22 -15.11 -11.77 18.63
C SER A 22 -14.10 -11.72 17.51
N VAL A 23 -13.88 -10.55 16.88
CA VAL A 23 -12.83 -10.38 15.86
C VAL A 23 -11.45 -10.70 16.44
N PHE A 24 -11.16 -10.22 17.65
CA PHE A 24 -9.91 -10.55 18.35
C PHE A 24 -9.73 -12.07 18.53
N LEU A 25 -10.74 -12.77 19.04
CA LEU A 25 -10.68 -14.21 19.29
C LEU A 25 -10.59 -15.03 18.01
N ILE A 26 -11.40 -14.70 16.99
CA ILE A 26 -11.38 -15.36 15.69
C ILE A 26 -9.97 -15.28 15.08
N ILE A 27 -9.36 -14.09 15.09
CA ILE A 27 -8.02 -13.88 14.52
C ILE A 27 -6.94 -14.55 15.38
N LEU A 28 -7.05 -14.49 16.71
CA LEU A 28 -6.13 -15.14 17.61
C LEU A 28 -6.06 -16.66 17.34
N ILE A 29 -7.23 -17.30 17.20
CA ILE A 29 -7.36 -18.74 16.89
C ILE A 29 -6.81 -19.05 15.49
N GLU A 30 -7.17 -18.24 14.51
CA GLU A 30 -6.76 -18.34 13.10
C GLU A 30 -5.23 -18.22 12.91
N CYS A 31 -4.55 -17.50 13.80
CA CYS A 31 -3.10 -17.35 13.84
C CYS A 31 -2.39 -18.38 14.75
N MET A 32 -3.15 -19.17 15.52
CA MET A 32 -2.59 -20.18 16.42
C MET A 32 -2.28 -21.49 15.66
N ALA A 33 -1.10 -22.05 15.91
CA ALA A 33 -0.59 -23.21 15.21
C ALA A 33 -1.55 -24.40 15.30
N LEU A 34 -1.67 -25.15 14.18
CA LEU A 34 -2.52 -26.34 14.00
C LEU A 34 -4.03 -26.06 14.01
N ILE A 35 -4.52 -25.20 14.90
CA ILE A 35 -5.94 -24.85 14.99
C ILE A 35 -6.35 -23.98 13.79
N GLY A 36 -5.53 -22.98 13.45
CA GLY A 36 -5.78 -22.09 12.31
C GLY A 36 -5.75 -22.78 10.93
N VAL A 37 -5.31 -24.04 10.83
CA VAL A 37 -5.35 -24.80 9.56
C VAL A 37 -6.73 -25.38 9.30
N LEU A 38 -7.48 -25.71 10.37
CA LEU A 38 -8.83 -26.27 10.31
C LEU A 38 -9.92 -25.20 10.45
N TRP A 39 -9.53 -24.01 10.89
CA TRP A 39 -10.42 -22.88 11.13
C TRP A 39 -10.68 -22.13 9.82
N PRO A 40 -11.93 -21.90 9.40
CA PRO A 40 -12.25 -21.16 8.18
C PRO A 40 -12.14 -19.64 8.43
N GLY A 41 -11.01 -19.17 8.95
CA GLY A 41 -10.94 -17.82 9.52
C GLY A 41 -11.04 -16.70 8.49
N VAL A 42 -10.69 -16.90 7.22
CA VAL A 42 -10.92 -15.85 6.19
C VAL A 42 -12.40 -15.48 6.10
N VAL A 43 -13.29 -16.48 6.08
CA VAL A 43 -14.74 -16.24 6.02
C VAL A 43 -15.22 -15.63 7.33
N LEU A 44 -14.77 -16.15 8.47
CA LEU A 44 -15.21 -15.66 9.78
C LEU A 44 -14.76 -14.22 10.06
N VAL A 45 -13.52 -13.88 9.71
CA VAL A 45 -12.98 -12.52 9.84
C VAL A 45 -13.73 -11.57 8.91
N PHE A 46 -13.99 -11.97 7.67
CA PHE A 46 -14.77 -11.16 6.74
C PHE A 46 -16.19 -10.90 7.26
N SER A 47 -16.91 -11.94 7.69
CA SER A 47 -18.27 -11.83 8.23
C SER A 47 -18.34 -10.99 9.51
N ALA A 48 -17.40 -11.18 10.44
CA ALA A 48 -17.33 -10.38 11.66
C ALA A 48 -16.97 -8.91 11.36
N ALA A 49 -16.04 -8.66 10.43
CA ALA A 49 -15.71 -7.31 10.00
C ALA A 49 -16.88 -6.63 9.28
N LEU A 50 -17.65 -7.37 8.48
CA LEU A 50 -18.86 -6.89 7.83
C LEU A 50 -19.93 -6.48 8.85
N LEU A 51 -20.24 -7.33 9.83
CA LEU A 51 -21.16 -6.94 10.91
C LEU A 51 -20.63 -5.74 11.70
N ALA A 52 -19.31 -5.65 11.90
CA ALA A 52 -18.72 -4.51 12.58
C ALA A 52 -18.86 -3.21 11.77
N GLY A 53 -18.67 -3.27 10.46
CA GLY A 53 -18.91 -2.13 9.56
C GLY A 53 -20.38 -1.70 9.56
N GLN A 54 -21.30 -2.67 9.50
CA GLN A 54 -22.75 -2.41 9.54
C GLN A 54 -23.20 -1.83 10.89
N ALA A 55 -22.66 -2.33 12.00
CA ALA A 55 -22.96 -1.81 13.33
C ALA A 55 -22.31 -0.44 13.63
N GLY A 56 -21.62 0.17 12.66
CA GLY A 56 -20.98 1.48 12.82
C GLY A 56 -19.76 1.48 13.75
N LEU A 57 -19.13 0.33 13.99
CA LEU A 57 -17.89 0.27 14.77
C LEU A 57 -16.77 0.97 14.00
N ALA A 58 -15.98 1.79 14.70
CA ALA A 58 -14.84 2.45 14.09
C ALA A 58 -13.82 1.42 13.57
N LEU A 59 -13.39 1.59 12.32
CA LEU A 59 -12.45 0.70 11.62
C LEU A 59 -11.14 0.53 12.39
N TRP A 60 -10.60 1.61 12.93
CA TRP A 60 -9.23 1.63 13.46
C TRP A 60 -9.05 0.92 14.79
N PRO A 61 -9.93 1.10 15.80
CA PRO A 61 -9.92 0.26 16.98
C PRO A 61 -10.06 -1.23 16.66
N LEU A 62 -10.91 -1.57 15.68
CA LEU A 62 -11.10 -2.94 15.22
C LEU A 62 -9.83 -3.50 14.56
N TYR A 63 -9.17 -2.70 13.70
CA TYR A 63 -7.89 -3.02 13.10
C TYR A 63 -6.79 -3.24 14.15
N LEU A 64 -6.70 -2.37 15.16
CA LEU A 64 -5.71 -2.51 16.23
C LEU A 64 -5.91 -3.79 17.04
N LEU A 65 -7.16 -4.12 17.39
CA LEU A 65 -7.50 -5.37 18.06
C LEU A 65 -7.08 -6.58 17.23
N ALA A 66 -7.38 -6.58 15.93
CA ALA A 66 -6.98 -7.65 15.03
C ALA A 66 -5.48 -7.75 14.81
N TRP A 67 -4.78 -6.63 14.75
CA TRP A 67 -3.33 -6.63 14.65
C TRP A 67 -2.69 -7.24 15.90
N LEU A 68 -3.16 -6.83 17.09
CA LEU A 68 -2.72 -7.40 18.36
C LEU A 68 -3.03 -8.90 18.46
N ALA A 69 -4.24 -9.31 18.07
CA ALA A 69 -4.64 -10.72 18.03
C ALA A 69 -3.71 -11.55 17.12
N ALA A 70 -3.45 -11.07 15.91
CA ALA A 70 -2.56 -11.74 14.97
C ALA A 70 -1.12 -11.81 15.49
N MET A 71 -0.63 -10.72 16.09
CA MET A 71 0.70 -10.69 16.71
C MET A 71 0.81 -11.70 17.84
N LEU A 72 -0.18 -11.77 18.74
CA LEU A 72 -0.21 -12.70 19.86
C LEU A 72 -0.32 -14.16 19.39
N GLY A 73 -1.21 -14.45 18.45
CA GLY A 73 -1.39 -15.80 17.90
C GLY A 73 -0.11 -16.32 17.22
N ASN A 74 0.49 -15.51 16.36
CA ASN A 74 1.74 -15.86 15.69
C ASN A 74 2.91 -16.02 16.69
N SER A 75 2.96 -15.17 17.72
CA SER A 75 3.98 -15.27 18.77
C SER A 75 3.81 -16.53 19.61
N GLY A 76 2.56 -16.90 19.93
CA GLY A 76 2.23 -18.16 20.59
C GLY A 76 2.67 -19.36 19.77
N SER A 77 2.39 -19.35 18.46
CA SER A 77 2.84 -20.36 17.51
C SER A 77 4.36 -20.49 17.45
N TYR A 78 5.08 -19.37 17.43
CA TYR A 78 6.54 -19.34 17.46
C TYR A 78 7.13 -19.92 18.76
N LEU A 79 6.58 -19.52 19.91
CA LEU A 79 7.01 -20.04 21.21
C LEU A 79 6.73 -21.54 21.34
N LEU A 80 5.59 -22.01 20.82
CA LEU A 80 5.28 -23.43 20.72
C LEU A 80 6.31 -24.16 19.86
N GLY A 81 6.75 -23.54 18.76
CA GLY A 81 7.79 -24.07 17.88
C GLY A 81 9.13 -24.26 18.60
N ILE A 82 9.52 -23.31 19.45
CA ILE A 82 10.72 -23.43 20.29
C ILE A 82 10.58 -24.60 21.28
N ARG A 83 9.41 -24.75 21.92
CA ARG A 83 9.17 -25.86 22.87
C ARG A 83 9.20 -27.22 22.18
N LEU A 84 8.69 -27.30 20.95
CA LEU A 84 8.62 -28.54 20.17
C LEU A 84 9.93 -28.85 19.42
N GLN A 85 10.98 -28.03 19.57
CA GLN A 85 12.27 -28.20 18.89
C GLN A 85 12.90 -29.58 19.11
N ALA A 86 12.79 -30.16 20.32
CA ALA A 86 13.35 -31.47 20.65
C ALA A 86 12.53 -32.65 20.07
N GLY A 87 11.24 -32.44 19.77
CA GLY A 87 10.29 -33.44 19.25
C GLY A 87 9.75 -33.13 17.85
N ALA A 88 10.37 -32.19 17.14
CA ALA A 88 9.89 -31.69 15.85
C ALA A 88 9.58 -32.80 14.83
N ARG A 89 10.42 -33.83 14.81
CA ARG A 89 10.32 -34.98 13.89
C ARG A 89 9.38 -36.09 14.40
N SER A 90 8.95 -36.04 15.66
CA SER A 90 8.04 -37.03 16.26
C SER A 90 6.56 -36.63 16.20
N LEU A 91 6.23 -35.39 15.82
CA LEU A 91 4.86 -34.95 15.60
C LEU A 91 4.18 -35.78 14.49
N PRO A 92 2.95 -36.28 14.70
CA PRO A 92 2.29 -37.20 13.76
C PRO A 92 2.11 -36.60 12.36
N LEU A 93 1.85 -35.29 12.26
CA LEU A 93 1.70 -34.59 10.99
C LEU A 93 3.02 -34.49 10.21
N LEU A 94 4.12 -34.18 10.90
CA LEU A 94 5.45 -34.00 10.31
C LEU A 94 6.15 -35.33 10.03
N ARG A 95 5.83 -36.37 10.80
CA ARG A 95 6.23 -37.75 10.51
C ARG A 95 5.57 -38.28 9.24
N LYS A 96 4.33 -37.88 8.97
CA LYS A 96 3.58 -38.26 7.75
C LYS A 96 4.07 -37.48 6.51
N TYR A 97 4.49 -36.22 6.68
CA TYR A 97 4.95 -35.35 5.58
C TYR A 97 6.34 -34.72 5.84
N PRO A 98 7.42 -35.52 5.88
CA PRO A 98 8.75 -35.03 6.24
C PRO A 98 9.31 -34.01 5.23
N HIS A 99 8.87 -34.07 3.98
CA HIS A 99 9.27 -33.14 2.92
C HIS A 99 8.72 -31.71 3.13
N TRP A 100 7.67 -31.51 3.94
CA TRP A 100 7.16 -30.18 4.28
C TRP A 100 8.16 -29.42 5.14
N LEU A 101 8.72 -30.10 6.14
CA LEU A 101 9.76 -29.55 7.00
C LEU A 101 11.01 -29.22 6.19
N ALA A 102 11.47 -30.16 5.34
CA ALA A 102 12.64 -29.96 4.49
C ALA A 102 12.47 -28.81 3.48
N ARG A 103 11.30 -28.68 2.85
CA ARG A 103 11.01 -27.55 1.94
C ARG A 103 10.94 -26.22 2.66
N ALA A 104 10.31 -26.19 3.84
CA ALA A 104 10.24 -24.98 4.65
C ALA A 104 11.62 -24.57 5.16
N GLU A 105 12.45 -25.51 5.59
CA GLU A 105 13.84 -25.27 5.99
C GLU A 105 14.67 -24.70 4.82
N ILE A 106 14.55 -25.27 3.62
CA ILE A 106 15.19 -24.74 2.41
C ILE A 106 14.68 -23.33 2.07
N HIS A 107 13.38 -23.06 2.20
CA HIS A 107 12.82 -21.74 1.89
C HIS A 107 13.18 -20.69 2.95
N LEU A 108 13.08 -21.01 4.24
CA LEU A 108 13.48 -20.13 5.34
C LEU A 108 14.99 -19.87 5.34
N SER A 109 15.82 -20.87 5.03
CA SER A 109 17.28 -20.66 4.90
C SER A 109 17.64 -19.81 3.68
N ARG A 110 16.92 -19.96 2.56
CA ARG A 110 17.22 -19.26 1.30
C ARG A 110 16.64 -17.85 1.21
N TYR A 111 15.42 -17.62 1.70
CA TYR A 111 14.70 -16.35 1.57
C TYR A 111 14.50 -15.65 2.93
N GLY A 112 14.87 -16.30 4.04
CA GLY A 112 14.93 -15.70 5.36
C GLY A 112 13.60 -15.07 5.78
N THR A 113 13.67 -13.79 6.12
CA THR A 113 12.54 -12.97 6.57
C THR A 113 11.47 -12.75 5.50
N GLY A 114 11.82 -12.81 4.21
CA GLY A 114 10.88 -12.61 3.10
C GLY A 114 9.84 -13.72 3.00
N SER A 115 10.20 -14.96 3.34
CA SER A 115 9.24 -16.08 3.39
C SER A 115 8.24 -15.96 4.52
N LEU A 116 8.65 -15.40 5.67
CA LEU A 116 7.71 -15.12 6.75
C LEU A 116 6.64 -14.10 6.30
N LEU A 117 7.06 -13.02 5.63
CA LEU A 117 6.14 -12.00 5.13
C LEU A 117 5.15 -12.57 4.11
N ALA A 118 5.65 -13.21 3.06
CA ALA A 118 4.80 -13.78 2.01
C ALA A 118 3.86 -14.88 2.54
N GLY A 119 4.33 -15.62 3.53
CA GLY A 119 3.59 -16.68 4.19
C GLY A 119 2.25 -16.29 4.81
N HIS A 120 2.11 -15.03 5.23
CA HIS A 120 0.88 -14.56 5.86
C HIS A 120 -0.30 -14.48 4.88
N PHE A 121 -0.02 -14.38 3.57
CA PHE A 121 -1.03 -14.29 2.52
C PHE A 121 -1.41 -15.66 1.94
N ILE A 122 -0.78 -16.75 2.40
CA ILE A 122 -1.08 -18.10 1.96
C ILE A 122 -1.77 -18.83 3.12
N GLY A 123 -3.10 -18.97 3.04
CA GLY A 123 -3.97 -19.41 4.15
C GLY A 123 -3.40 -20.56 5.00
N PRO A 124 -3.16 -21.75 4.44
CA PRO A 124 -2.66 -22.89 5.21
C PRO A 124 -1.24 -22.72 5.78
N LEU A 125 -0.43 -21.83 5.19
CA LEU A 125 0.94 -21.60 5.63
C LEU A 125 1.03 -20.56 6.76
N ARG A 126 0.02 -19.70 6.92
CA ARG A 126 0.03 -18.61 7.91
C ARG A 126 0.23 -19.09 9.36
N PRO A 127 -0.55 -20.06 9.90
CA PRO A 127 -0.33 -20.55 11.27
C PRO A 127 0.88 -21.49 11.38
N VAL A 128 1.39 -22.01 10.25
CA VAL A 128 2.48 -23.01 10.22
C VAL A 128 3.86 -22.35 10.19
N LEU A 129 4.03 -21.24 9.47
CA LEU A 129 5.34 -20.60 9.31
C LEU A 129 5.93 -20.01 10.60
N PRO A 130 5.16 -19.35 11.49
CA PRO A 130 5.65 -18.95 12.79
C PRO A 130 6.12 -20.12 13.65
N LEU A 131 5.36 -21.24 13.64
CA LEU A 131 5.74 -22.48 14.31
C LEU A 131 7.08 -23.00 13.79
N LEU A 132 7.22 -23.12 12.46
CA LEU A 132 8.45 -23.60 11.83
C LEU A 132 9.64 -22.66 12.09
N ALA A 133 9.42 -21.35 12.12
CA ALA A 133 10.46 -20.38 12.47
C ALA A 133 11.00 -20.60 13.89
N GLY A 134 10.12 -20.95 14.85
CA GLY A 134 10.52 -21.33 16.21
C GLY A 134 11.30 -22.65 16.24
N MET A 135 10.81 -23.67 15.53
CA MET A 135 11.46 -24.99 15.46
C MET A 135 12.85 -24.93 14.82
N LEU A 136 13.05 -24.04 13.84
CA LEU A 136 14.32 -23.82 13.13
C LEU A 136 15.25 -22.81 13.83
N LYS A 137 14.96 -22.43 15.09
CA LYS A 137 15.78 -21.51 15.91
C LYS A 137 16.02 -20.13 15.27
N MET A 138 15.02 -19.58 14.59
CA MET A 138 15.12 -18.20 14.13
C MET A 138 15.32 -17.25 15.33
N PRO A 139 16.18 -16.23 15.27
CA PRO A 139 16.36 -15.30 16.39
C PRO A 139 15.07 -14.53 16.70
N ALA A 140 14.64 -14.53 17.97
CA ALA A 140 13.37 -13.93 18.40
C ALA A 140 13.20 -12.47 17.95
N LYS A 141 14.24 -11.64 18.08
CA LYS A 141 14.22 -10.23 17.63
C LYS A 141 13.85 -10.10 16.16
N ARG A 142 14.42 -10.96 15.31
CA ARG A 142 14.12 -10.96 13.86
C ARG A 142 12.70 -11.42 13.59
N PHE A 143 12.24 -12.47 14.28
CA PHE A 143 10.87 -12.96 14.15
C PHE A 143 9.86 -11.87 14.54
N PHE A 144 10.01 -11.23 15.70
CA PHE A 144 9.06 -10.23 16.19
C PHE A 144 8.95 -9.01 15.29
N ILE A 145 10.07 -8.47 14.78
CA ILE A 145 10.04 -7.32 13.86
C ILE A 145 9.26 -7.68 12.59
N VAL A 146 9.56 -8.84 12.01
CA VAL A 146 8.90 -9.30 10.78
C VAL A 146 7.43 -9.61 11.04
N ASN A 147 7.10 -10.27 12.14
CA ASN A 147 5.75 -10.60 12.55
C ASN A 147 4.91 -9.33 12.75
N MET A 148 5.46 -8.32 13.43
CA MET A 148 4.78 -7.04 13.65
C MET A 148 4.35 -6.40 12.32
N LEU A 149 5.26 -6.34 11.34
CA LEU A 149 4.96 -5.79 10.02
C LEU A 149 3.98 -6.69 9.23
N ALA A 150 4.24 -8.00 9.19
CA ALA A 150 3.43 -8.96 8.43
C ALA A 150 1.99 -9.03 8.95
N ALA A 151 1.83 -9.14 10.28
CA ALA A 151 0.53 -9.15 10.94
C ALA A 151 -0.22 -7.84 10.72
N GLY A 152 0.46 -6.69 10.72
CA GLY A 152 -0.19 -5.40 10.47
C GLY A 152 -0.77 -5.32 9.06
N ILE A 153 0.03 -5.66 8.05
CA ILE A 153 -0.43 -5.67 6.66
C ILE A 153 -1.56 -6.69 6.49
N TRP A 154 -1.41 -7.89 7.03
CA TRP A 154 -2.43 -8.94 6.92
C TRP A 154 -3.74 -8.55 7.60
N SER A 155 -3.71 -8.08 8.85
CA SER A 155 -4.92 -7.69 9.58
C SER A 155 -5.67 -6.55 8.90
N PHE A 156 -4.94 -5.61 8.29
CA PHE A 156 -5.53 -4.57 7.46
C PHE A 156 -6.23 -5.17 6.23
N THR A 157 -5.57 -6.06 5.49
CA THR A 157 -6.17 -6.71 4.31
C THR A 157 -7.34 -7.64 4.64
N ALA A 158 -7.37 -8.20 5.86
CA ALA A 158 -8.42 -9.10 6.30
C ALA A 158 -9.68 -8.36 6.77
N ILE A 159 -9.51 -7.26 7.53
CA ILE A 159 -10.65 -6.47 8.04
C ILE A 159 -11.22 -5.56 6.97
N LEU A 160 -10.37 -4.81 6.26
CA LEU A 160 -10.82 -3.67 5.47
C LEU A 160 -11.92 -4.04 4.46
N PRO A 161 -11.82 -5.13 3.67
CA PRO A 161 -12.88 -5.49 2.73
C PRO A 161 -14.21 -5.81 3.41
N GLY A 162 -14.17 -6.56 4.52
CA GLY A 162 -15.38 -6.92 5.27
C GLY A 162 -16.02 -5.68 5.88
N TRP A 163 -15.23 -4.87 6.59
CA TRP A 163 -15.69 -3.64 7.21
C TRP A 163 -16.25 -2.63 6.21
N LEU A 164 -15.55 -2.41 5.08
CA LEU A 164 -16.05 -1.55 4.01
C LEU A 164 -17.37 -2.09 3.43
N THR A 165 -17.48 -3.41 3.25
CA THR A 165 -18.73 -4.04 2.80
C THR A 165 -19.85 -3.79 3.81
N GLY A 166 -19.57 -3.94 5.11
CA GLY A 166 -20.51 -3.66 6.19
C GLY A 166 -20.99 -2.22 6.23
N ALA A 167 -20.06 -1.27 6.23
CA ALA A 167 -20.35 0.16 6.20
C ALA A 167 -21.10 0.56 4.91
N ALA A 168 -20.86 -0.17 3.82
CA ALA A 168 -21.56 -0.05 2.55
C ALA A 168 -22.94 -0.71 2.52
N LEU A 169 -23.33 -1.56 3.47
CA LEU A 169 -24.65 -2.22 3.42
C LEU A 169 -25.80 -1.25 3.71
N ASP A 170 -25.59 -0.29 4.60
CA ASP A 170 -26.56 0.80 4.84
C ASP A 170 -26.47 1.91 3.77
N SER A 171 -25.39 1.90 2.98
CA SER A 171 -25.12 2.81 1.86
C SER A 171 -24.78 2.00 0.62
N ALA A 172 -25.73 1.20 0.13
CA ALA A 172 -25.49 0.32 -1.01
C ALA A 172 -24.82 1.10 -2.15
N PRO A 173 -23.75 0.57 -2.77
CA PRO A 173 -23.06 1.26 -3.83
C PRO A 173 -24.08 1.58 -4.93
N PRO A 174 -24.19 2.85 -5.37
CA PRO A 174 -25.15 3.21 -6.40
C PRO A 174 -24.91 2.37 -7.67
N ASP A 175 -25.95 2.11 -8.47
CA ASP A 175 -25.89 1.15 -9.60
C ASP A 175 -24.69 1.36 -10.54
N GLN A 176 -24.27 2.62 -10.73
CA GLN A 176 -23.16 2.99 -11.62
C GLN A 176 -21.77 2.86 -10.98
N PHE A 177 -21.66 2.61 -9.68
CA PHE A 177 -20.38 2.54 -8.98
C PHE A 177 -19.49 1.43 -9.55
N TRP A 178 -20.02 0.22 -9.67
CA TRP A 178 -19.24 -0.95 -10.10
C TRP A 178 -18.78 -0.86 -11.55
N SER A 179 -19.58 -0.26 -12.43
CA SER A 179 -19.19 -0.03 -13.83
C SER A 179 -18.08 1.01 -13.94
N GLN A 180 -18.16 2.09 -13.16
CA GLN A 180 -17.11 3.12 -13.10
C GLN A 180 -15.81 2.59 -12.47
N ALA A 181 -15.91 1.87 -11.35
CA ALA A 181 -14.77 1.20 -10.72
C ALA A 181 -14.13 0.16 -11.65
N GLY A 182 -14.95 -0.63 -12.35
CA GLY A 182 -14.52 -1.60 -13.35
C GLY A 182 -13.78 -0.95 -14.52
N LEU A 183 -14.26 0.19 -15.02
CA LEU A 183 -13.59 0.96 -16.08
C LEU A 183 -12.21 1.44 -15.65
N LEU A 184 -12.10 2.03 -14.45
CA LEU A 184 -10.83 2.49 -13.88
C LEU A 184 -9.88 1.30 -13.67
N ALA A 185 -10.36 0.22 -13.07
CA ALA A 185 -9.58 -0.99 -12.83
C ALA A 185 -9.10 -1.63 -14.14
N ALA A 186 -9.92 -1.64 -15.18
CA ALA A 186 -9.54 -2.13 -16.50
C ALA A 186 -8.44 -1.25 -17.13
N GLY A 187 -8.53 0.07 -17.02
CA GLY A 187 -7.50 1.00 -17.51
C GLY A 187 -6.14 0.79 -16.82
N PHE A 188 -6.12 0.80 -15.49
CA PHE A 188 -4.90 0.52 -14.72
C PHE A 188 -4.40 -0.92 -14.92
N GLY A 189 -5.31 -1.89 -15.06
CA GLY A 189 -5.01 -3.28 -15.36
C GLY A 189 -4.34 -3.44 -16.72
N LEU A 190 -4.81 -2.74 -17.75
CA LEU A 190 -4.19 -2.69 -19.07
C LEU A 190 -2.79 -2.08 -19.01
N LEU A 191 -2.61 -0.98 -18.25
CA LEU A 191 -1.29 -0.37 -18.04
C LEU A 191 -0.32 -1.32 -17.32
N ALA A 192 -0.78 -2.02 -16.27
CA ALA A 192 0.02 -3.00 -15.56
C ALA A 192 0.35 -4.23 -16.43
N ALA A 193 -0.61 -4.72 -17.22
CA ALA A 193 -0.43 -5.84 -18.14
C ALA A 193 0.57 -5.51 -19.25
N THR A 194 0.47 -4.33 -19.86
CA THR A 194 1.44 -3.86 -20.87
C THR A 194 2.84 -3.70 -20.28
N ALA A 195 2.97 -3.10 -19.09
CA ALA A 195 4.25 -2.98 -18.39
C ALA A 195 4.86 -4.37 -18.08
N PHE A 196 4.03 -5.31 -17.64
CA PHE A 196 4.44 -6.68 -17.37
C PHE A 196 4.87 -7.44 -18.63
N TRP A 197 4.14 -7.28 -19.73
CA TRP A 197 4.42 -7.91 -21.02
C TRP A 197 5.73 -7.41 -21.62
N PHE A 198 5.94 -6.10 -21.69
CA PHE A 198 7.21 -5.52 -22.11
C PHE A 198 8.37 -5.81 -21.14
N GLY A 199 8.04 -6.10 -19.87
CA GLY A 199 9.00 -6.64 -18.91
C GLY A 199 9.43 -8.07 -19.26
N ARG A 200 8.58 -8.90 -19.90
CA ARG A 200 8.92 -10.26 -20.36
C ARG A 200 9.78 -10.24 -21.61
N ARG A 201 9.42 -9.40 -22.58
CA ARG A 201 10.09 -9.31 -23.88
C ARG A 201 10.52 -7.85 -24.11
N PRO A 202 11.80 -7.51 -23.89
CA PRO A 202 12.26 -6.14 -24.04
C PRO A 202 12.13 -5.70 -25.50
N HIS A 203 11.12 -4.89 -25.78
CA HIS A 203 10.91 -4.24 -27.06
C HIS A 203 11.57 -2.85 -27.06
N PRO A 204 12.20 -2.40 -28.16
CA PRO A 204 12.85 -1.09 -28.23
C PRO A 204 11.90 0.07 -27.92
N GLN A 205 10.62 -0.05 -28.30
CA GLN A 205 9.61 1.01 -28.13
C GLN A 205 8.78 0.86 -26.85
N ARG A 206 9.15 -0.02 -25.91
CA ARG A 206 8.33 -0.31 -24.73
C ARG A 206 7.93 0.93 -23.92
N PHE A 207 8.86 1.88 -23.75
CA PHE A 207 8.61 3.09 -22.98
C PHE A 207 7.72 4.06 -23.73
N THR A 208 7.86 4.12 -25.06
CA THR A 208 6.94 4.86 -25.93
C THR A 208 5.52 4.31 -25.84
N CYS A 209 5.34 2.99 -25.90
CA CYS A 209 4.02 2.38 -25.75
C CYS A 209 3.39 2.67 -24.38
N LEU A 210 4.18 2.57 -23.30
CA LEU A 210 3.72 2.89 -21.95
C LEU A 210 3.39 4.38 -21.78
N ALA A 211 4.19 5.26 -22.37
CA ALA A 211 3.93 6.70 -22.38
C ALA A 211 2.63 7.02 -23.13
N LEU A 212 2.44 6.49 -24.33
CA LEU A 212 1.22 6.69 -25.10
C LEU A 212 -0.02 6.15 -24.36
N LEU A 213 0.06 4.95 -23.78
CA LEU A 213 -1.05 4.36 -23.05
C LEU A 213 -1.39 5.17 -21.78
N SER A 214 -0.38 5.48 -20.96
CA SER A 214 -0.58 6.28 -19.74
C SER A 214 -1.09 7.69 -20.05
N GLY A 215 -0.59 8.32 -21.12
CA GLY A 215 -1.06 9.62 -21.61
C GLY A 215 -2.50 9.58 -22.14
N LEU A 216 -2.87 8.52 -22.89
CA LEU A 216 -4.24 8.30 -23.33
C LEU A 216 -5.20 8.09 -22.15
N LEU A 217 -4.84 7.22 -21.21
CA LEU A 217 -5.64 6.99 -19.99
C LEU A 217 -5.77 8.27 -19.16
N LEU A 218 -4.71 9.06 -19.05
CA LEU A 218 -4.74 10.36 -18.38
C LEU A 218 -5.69 11.32 -19.11
N ALA A 219 -5.57 11.47 -20.42
CA ALA A 219 -6.43 12.34 -21.22
C ALA A 219 -7.91 11.93 -21.09
N LEU A 220 -8.22 10.64 -21.22
CA LEU A 220 -9.57 10.12 -21.02
C LEU A 220 -10.09 10.44 -19.62
N LEU A 221 -9.27 10.25 -18.58
CA LEU A 221 -9.67 10.55 -17.21
C LEU A 221 -9.91 12.06 -17.00
N LEU A 222 -9.06 12.93 -17.56
CA LEU A 222 -9.22 14.39 -17.47
C LEU A 222 -10.43 14.92 -18.24
N THR A 223 -10.85 14.24 -19.31
CA THR A 223 -12.03 14.64 -20.10
C THR A 223 -13.33 14.06 -19.54
N PHE A 224 -13.32 12.81 -19.10
CA PHE A 224 -14.53 12.07 -18.71
C PHE A 224 -14.71 11.92 -17.19
N TRP A 225 -13.95 12.66 -16.37
CA TRP A 225 -14.14 12.64 -14.90
C TRP A 225 -15.58 12.92 -14.44
N PRO A 226 -16.43 13.75 -15.11
CA PRO A 226 -17.80 13.98 -14.63
C PRO A 226 -18.64 12.70 -14.66
N MET A 227 -18.36 11.78 -15.58
CA MET A 227 -19.02 10.47 -15.65
C MET A 227 -18.61 9.55 -14.50
N LEU A 228 -17.54 9.87 -13.77
CA LEU A 228 -17.02 9.10 -12.63
C LEU A 228 -17.44 9.70 -11.27
N ALA A 229 -18.38 10.66 -11.27
CA ALA A 229 -18.78 11.36 -10.06
C ALA A 229 -19.42 10.44 -8.99
N VAL A 230 -20.05 9.34 -9.41
CA VAL A 230 -20.63 8.34 -8.48
C VAL A 230 -19.51 7.61 -7.74
N PHE A 231 -18.49 7.15 -8.47
CA PHE A 231 -17.29 6.55 -7.90
C PHE A 231 -16.60 7.47 -6.90
N ASP A 232 -16.40 8.74 -7.28
CA ASP A 232 -15.74 9.72 -6.43
C ASP A 232 -16.50 10.01 -5.14
N ARG A 233 -17.81 10.28 -5.22
CA ARG A 233 -18.64 10.59 -4.05
C ARG A 233 -18.75 9.38 -3.12
N TYR A 234 -18.95 8.20 -3.68
CA TYR A 234 -19.14 6.99 -2.88
C TYR A 234 -17.88 6.63 -2.09
N LEU A 235 -16.71 6.61 -2.74
CA LEU A 235 -15.46 6.34 -2.02
C LEU A 235 -15.14 7.44 -1.00
N GLN A 236 -15.46 8.71 -1.29
CA GLN A 236 -15.26 9.78 -0.34
C GLN A 236 -16.13 9.60 0.92
N GLN A 237 -17.40 9.21 0.75
CA GLN A 237 -18.30 8.89 1.87
C GLN A 237 -17.77 7.74 2.73
N LEU A 238 -17.27 6.66 2.12
CA LEU A 238 -16.65 5.55 2.84
C LEU A 238 -15.40 5.98 3.61
N THR A 239 -14.56 6.84 3.02
CA THR A 239 -13.38 7.36 3.74
C THR A 239 -13.76 8.26 4.90
N LEU A 240 -14.82 9.07 4.77
CA LEU A 240 -15.34 9.89 5.85
C LEU A 240 -15.90 9.05 7.00
N ALA A 241 -16.62 7.98 6.68
CA ALA A 241 -17.09 7.01 7.68
C ALA A 241 -15.94 6.31 8.42
N SER A 242 -14.75 6.27 7.81
CA SER A 242 -13.54 5.68 8.39
C SER A 242 -12.70 6.66 9.23
N SER A 243 -13.18 7.89 9.45
CA SER A 243 -12.44 8.93 10.15
C SER A 243 -12.20 8.59 11.63
N SER A 244 -11.05 8.97 12.20
CA SER A 244 -10.75 8.71 13.61
C SER A 244 -9.70 9.66 14.18
N PRO A 245 -9.89 10.16 15.43
CA PRO A 245 -8.98 11.13 16.05
C PRO A 245 -7.54 10.63 16.26
N VAL A 246 -7.32 9.31 16.26
CA VAL A 246 -5.98 8.71 16.33
C VAL A 246 -5.28 8.72 14.97
N LEU A 247 -6.06 8.60 13.91
CA LEU A 247 -5.61 8.32 12.56
C LEU A 247 -5.39 9.59 11.75
N ASP A 248 -6.20 10.61 12.03
CA ASP A 248 -6.06 11.93 11.44
C ASP A 248 -4.64 12.50 11.57
N PRO A 249 -4.01 12.54 12.77
CA PRO A 249 -2.64 13.04 12.89
C PRO A 249 -1.60 12.12 12.22
N ILE A 250 -1.84 10.81 12.18
CA ILE A 250 -0.92 9.86 11.51
C ILE A 250 -0.93 10.08 9.99
N LEU A 251 -2.12 10.14 9.38
CA LEU A 251 -2.28 10.40 7.96
C LEU A 251 -1.85 11.83 7.59
N LEU A 252 -1.98 12.77 8.53
CA LEU A 252 -1.42 14.11 8.39
C LEU A 252 0.11 14.07 8.25
N VAL A 253 0.81 13.30 9.08
CA VAL A 253 2.28 13.14 8.95
C VAL A 253 2.63 12.53 7.59
N PHE A 254 1.95 11.46 7.17
CA PHE A 254 2.24 10.83 5.89
C PHE A 254 1.94 11.74 4.70
N THR A 255 0.85 12.52 4.71
CA THR A 255 0.56 13.43 3.59
C THR A 255 1.65 14.48 3.40
N GLN A 256 2.43 14.83 4.42
CA GLN A 256 3.51 15.81 4.28
C GLN A 256 4.60 15.35 3.31
N PHE A 257 4.76 14.04 3.10
CA PHE A 257 5.70 13.53 2.09
C PHE A 257 5.38 14.06 0.69
N GLY A 258 4.11 14.36 0.41
CA GLY A 258 3.68 15.01 -0.83
C GLY A 258 3.63 16.54 -0.76
N ASP A 259 4.18 17.21 0.27
CA ASP A 259 4.20 18.68 0.38
C ASP A 259 5.20 19.32 -0.61
N VAL A 260 4.94 20.55 -1.07
CA VAL A 260 5.71 21.18 -2.16
C VAL A 260 7.07 21.64 -1.69
N LYS A 261 7.14 22.15 -0.47
CA LYS A 261 8.40 22.62 0.12
C LYS A 261 9.31 21.43 0.38
N LEU A 262 8.76 20.36 0.96
CA LEU A 262 9.53 19.14 1.19
C LEU A 262 9.99 18.49 -0.11
N GLN A 263 9.10 18.33 -1.10
CA GLN A 263 9.45 17.64 -2.33
C GLN A 263 10.55 18.37 -3.10
N ILE A 264 10.53 19.71 -3.16
CA ILE A 264 11.60 20.49 -3.81
C ILE A 264 12.96 20.18 -3.16
N VAL A 265 13.01 20.09 -1.83
CA VAL A 265 14.25 19.77 -1.10
C VAL A 265 14.71 18.33 -1.39
N LEU A 266 13.79 17.36 -1.40
CA LEU A 266 14.11 15.95 -1.69
C LEU A 266 14.57 15.75 -3.15
N ASP A 267 13.93 16.43 -4.09
CA ASP A 267 14.27 16.42 -5.52
C ASP A 267 15.64 17.05 -5.76
N ALA A 268 15.90 18.20 -5.11
CA ALA A 268 17.19 18.86 -5.16
C ALA A 268 18.30 17.99 -4.56
N LEU A 269 18.06 17.37 -3.41
CA LEU A 269 18.99 16.43 -2.78
C LEU A 269 19.37 15.30 -3.74
N LEU A 270 18.36 14.65 -4.36
CA LEU A 270 18.60 13.57 -5.31
C LEU A 270 19.44 14.05 -6.50
N CYS A 271 19.08 15.19 -7.09
CA CYS A 271 19.80 15.75 -8.24
C CYS A 271 21.24 16.16 -7.89
N ILE A 272 21.47 16.78 -6.74
CA ILE A 272 22.80 17.16 -6.25
C ILE A 272 23.66 15.93 -6.03
N LEU A 273 23.12 14.88 -5.39
CA LEU A 273 23.87 13.64 -5.19
C LEU A 273 24.19 12.94 -6.53
N LEU A 274 23.24 12.92 -7.47
CA LEU A 274 23.49 12.37 -8.82
C LEU A 274 24.59 13.14 -9.56
N LEU A 275 24.60 14.48 -9.43
CA LEU A 275 25.65 15.34 -9.98
C LEU A 275 27.01 15.08 -9.31
N ALA A 276 27.05 14.97 -7.98
CA ALA A 276 28.27 14.70 -7.21
C ALA A 276 28.90 13.35 -7.59
N TYR A 277 28.08 12.34 -7.85
CA TYR A 277 28.52 11.03 -8.35
C TYR A 277 28.74 10.99 -9.87
N ARG A 278 28.63 12.14 -10.57
CA ARG A 278 28.78 12.29 -12.03
C ARG A 278 27.89 11.36 -12.85
N ALA A 279 26.72 11.01 -12.31
CA ALA A 279 25.76 10.11 -12.91
C ALA A 279 24.82 10.86 -13.88
N PHE A 280 25.37 11.52 -14.90
CA PHE A 280 24.63 12.45 -15.78
C PHE A 280 23.38 11.84 -16.44
N PRO A 281 23.38 10.62 -17.01
CA PRO A 281 22.17 10.06 -17.60
C PRO A 281 21.05 9.83 -16.56
N ALA A 282 21.43 9.44 -15.34
CA ALA A 282 20.48 9.28 -14.23
C ALA A 282 19.96 10.65 -13.74
N LEU A 283 20.81 11.67 -13.73
CA LEU A 283 20.43 13.05 -13.42
C LEU A 283 19.43 13.60 -14.44
N VAL A 284 19.69 13.46 -15.74
CA VAL A 284 18.78 13.93 -16.80
C VAL A 284 17.43 13.23 -16.71
N PHE A 285 17.44 11.90 -16.47
CA PHE A 285 16.22 11.13 -16.25
C PHE A 285 15.43 11.64 -15.03
N ALA A 286 16.09 11.75 -13.86
CA ALA A 286 15.46 12.16 -12.62
C ALA A 286 14.92 13.59 -12.70
N ALA A 287 15.78 14.55 -13.07
CA ALA A 287 15.41 15.95 -13.19
C ALA A 287 14.28 16.15 -14.22
N GLY A 288 14.39 15.53 -15.40
CA GLY A 288 13.36 15.62 -16.43
C GLY A 288 12.01 15.04 -15.98
N SER A 289 12.01 13.91 -15.27
CA SER A 289 10.77 13.28 -14.80
C SER A 289 10.10 14.10 -13.69
N LEU A 290 10.89 14.60 -12.75
CA LEU A 290 10.43 15.39 -11.60
C LEU A 290 9.90 16.77 -12.05
N LEU A 291 10.71 17.51 -12.82
CA LEU A 291 10.31 18.82 -13.37
C LEU A 291 9.15 18.67 -14.35
N GLY A 292 9.22 17.69 -15.27
CA GLY A 292 8.16 17.45 -16.26
C GLY A 292 6.81 17.16 -15.59
N SER A 293 6.79 16.31 -14.56
CA SER A 293 5.55 16.01 -13.84
C SER A 293 4.98 17.23 -13.10
N THR A 294 5.85 18.08 -12.56
CA THR A 294 5.46 19.31 -11.83
C THR A 294 4.88 20.36 -12.77
N VAL A 295 5.55 20.61 -13.90
CA VAL A 295 5.08 21.56 -14.93
C VAL A 295 3.76 21.07 -15.52
N LEU A 296 3.69 19.80 -15.94
CA LEU A 296 2.46 19.23 -16.48
C LEU A 296 1.32 19.26 -15.46
N ASN A 297 1.57 19.03 -14.17
CA ASN A 297 0.53 19.12 -13.16
C ASN A 297 -0.04 20.54 -13.05
N ALA A 298 0.81 21.56 -13.04
CA ALA A 298 0.39 22.96 -12.99
C ALA A 298 -0.43 23.34 -14.23
N SER A 299 0.02 22.95 -15.43
CA SER A 299 -0.70 23.21 -16.69
C SER A 299 -2.03 22.47 -16.79
N LEU A 300 -2.08 21.20 -16.40
CA LEU A 300 -3.32 20.42 -16.45
C LEU A 300 -4.35 20.91 -15.43
N LYS A 301 -3.91 21.42 -14.28
CA LYS A 301 -4.80 22.03 -13.28
C LYS A 301 -5.57 23.21 -13.82
N SER A 302 -4.89 24.13 -14.52
CA SER A 302 -5.54 25.30 -15.11
C SER A 302 -6.45 24.93 -16.29
N LEU A 303 -6.11 23.87 -17.03
CA LEU A 303 -6.92 23.39 -18.15
C LEU A 303 -8.22 22.71 -17.72
N VAL A 304 -8.18 21.87 -16.69
CA VAL A 304 -9.37 21.11 -16.27
C VAL A 304 -10.32 21.95 -15.41
N GLY A 305 -9.78 22.84 -14.56
CA GLY A 305 -10.62 23.75 -13.78
C GLY A 305 -11.51 23.07 -12.73
N ARG A 306 -11.22 21.83 -12.33
CA ARG A 306 -12.09 21.04 -11.43
C ARG A 306 -12.09 21.61 -10.00
N THR A 307 -13.29 21.70 -9.42
CA THR A 307 -13.50 22.10 -8.02
C THR A 307 -13.12 20.99 -7.02
N ARG A 308 -12.75 21.39 -5.80
CA ARG A 308 -12.44 20.48 -4.70
C ARG A 308 -13.73 19.98 -4.02
N PRO A 309 -13.67 18.88 -3.24
CA PRO A 309 -14.77 18.46 -2.37
C PRO A 309 -15.21 19.57 -1.40
N GLU A 310 -16.52 19.71 -1.18
CA GLU A 310 -17.14 20.87 -0.51
C GLU A 310 -16.94 20.91 1.02
N LEU A 311 -16.43 19.84 1.65
CA LEU A 311 -16.35 19.70 3.12
C LEU A 311 -15.23 20.52 3.79
N LEU A 312 -14.24 21.05 3.04
CA LEU A 312 -13.20 21.96 3.54
C LEU A 312 -13.16 23.28 2.74
N PRO A 313 -14.26 24.07 2.71
CA PRO A 313 -14.45 25.11 1.70
C PRO A 313 -13.61 26.39 1.90
N GLN A 314 -12.81 26.52 2.97
CA GLN A 314 -12.16 27.81 3.33
C GLN A 314 -10.63 27.81 3.41
N LEU A 315 -9.92 26.70 3.18
CA LEU A 315 -8.49 26.62 3.56
C LEU A 315 -7.51 26.20 2.44
N LEU A 316 -7.98 25.86 1.24
CA LEU A 316 -7.12 25.35 0.16
C LEU A 316 -7.44 26.02 -1.19
N ASP A 317 -6.61 26.99 -1.58
CA ASP A 317 -6.71 27.64 -2.89
C ASP A 317 -6.40 26.67 -4.05
N GLY A 318 -7.09 26.89 -5.19
CA GLY A 318 -6.77 26.29 -6.49
C GLY A 318 -7.46 24.95 -6.82
N TYR A 319 -7.32 24.55 -8.09
CA TYR A 319 -8.01 23.40 -8.69
C TYR A 319 -7.58 22.04 -8.12
N SER A 320 -8.52 21.09 -8.14
CA SER A 320 -8.37 19.76 -7.55
C SER A 320 -7.60 18.77 -8.43
N MET A 321 -7.89 18.74 -9.73
CA MET A 321 -7.38 17.73 -10.66
C MET A 321 -6.22 18.23 -11.52
N PRO A 322 -5.13 17.47 -11.70
CA PRO A 322 -4.72 16.27 -10.95
C PRO A 322 -4.18 16.61 -9.55
N SER A 323 -4.23 15.67 -8.60
CA SER A 323 -3.71 15.88 -7.24
C SER A 323 -2.19 16.05 -7.24
N GLY A 324 -1.70 17.23 -6.86
CA GLY A 324 -0.27 17.52 -6.84
C GLY A 324 0.52 16.67 -5.83
N HIS A 325 -0.07 16.34 -4.68
CA HIS A 325 0.56 15.44 -3.69
C HIS A 325 0.74 14.03 -4.26
N SER A 326 -0.27 13.54 -4.99
CA SER A 326 -0.21 12.26 -5.69
C SER A 326 0.91 12.29 -6.74
N VAL A 327 0.90 13.27 -7.66
CA VAL A 327 1.92 13.39 -8.72
C VAL A 327 3.34 13.34 -8.16
N ARG A 328 3.65 14.18 -7.16
CA ARG A 328 4.99 14.31 -6.61
C ARG A 328 5.47 13.05 -5.90
N SER A 329 4.64 12.48 -5.04
CA SER A 329 4.98 11.24 -4.32
C SER A 329 5.17 10.06 -5.28
N TYR A 330 4.28 9.86 -6.25
CA TYR A 330 4.44 8.80 -7.24
C TYR A 330 5.67 9.02 -8.13
N THR A 331 5.91 10.22 -8.66
CA THR A 331 7.06 10.48 -9.53
C THR A 331 8.36 10.22 -8.79
N PHE A 332 8.52 10.77 -7.58
CA PHE A 332 9.74 10.57 -6.79
C PHE A 332 9.99 9.10 -6.45
N CYS A 333 8.97 8.40 -5.95
CA CYS A 333 9.08 6.98 -5.63
C CYS A 333 9.40 6.13 -6.87
N LEU A 334 8.78 6.42 -8.03
CA LEU A 334 9.08 5.73 -9.29
C LEU A 334 10.50 6.01 -9.77
N VAL A 335 10.96 7.26 -9.73
CA VAL A 335 12.34 7.63 -10.11
C VAL A 335 13.36 6.87 -9.24
N ILE A 336 13.18 6.86 -7.92
CA ILE A 336 14.05 6.12 -7.00
C ILE A 336 14.02 4.62 -7.32
N ALA A 337 12.85 4.02 -7.54
CA ALA A 337 12.72 2.60 -7.85
C ALA A 337 13.37 2.22 -9.19
N ILE A 338 13.22 3.05 -10.22
CA ILE A 338 13.82 2.86 -11.54
C ILE A 338 15.34 2.92 -11.43
N LEU A 339 15.88 3.90 -10.71
CA LEU A 339 17.32 4.06 -10.49
C LEU A 339 17.92 2.95 -9.61
N LEU A 340 17.23 2.50 -8.56
CA LEU A 340 17.62 1.33 -7.76
C LEU A 340 17.59 0.03 -8.57
N GLY A 341 16.68 -0.05 -9.55
CA GLY A 341 16.51 -1.21 -10.41
C GLY A 341 17.62 -1.39 -11.46
N LEU A 342 18.50 -0.40 -11.65
CA LEU A 342 19.59 -0.47 -12.62
C LEU A 342 20.55 -1.62 -12.28
N GLY A 343 20.91 -2.41 -13.29
CA GLY A 343 21.73 -3.62 -13.11
C GLY A 343 21.04 -4.80 -12.40
N GLN A 344 19.84 -4.62 -11.85
CA GLN A 344 19.13 -5.68 -11.11
C GLN A 344 18.39 -6.67 -12.03
N ARG A 345 18.16 -7.88 -11.52
CA ARG A 345 17.30 -8.88 -12.17
C ARG A 345 15.87 -8.38 -12.26
N ARG A 346 15.13 -8.82 -13.28
CA ARG A 346 13.74 -8.40 -13.53
C ARG A 346 12.81 -8.55 -12.32
N GLN A 347 12.91 -9.66 -11.59
CA GLN A 347 12.08 -9.92 -10.40
C GLN A 347 12.33 -8.88 -9.31
N VAL A 348 13.59 -8.47 -9.12
CA VAL A 348 13.97 -7.43 -8.16
C VAL A 348 13.46 -6.07 -8.61
N ARG A 349 13.58 -5.73 -9.91
CA ARG A 349 13.01 -4.48 -10.46
C ARG A 349 11.50 -4.40 -10.25
N ALA A 350 10.79 -5.49 -10.54
CA ALA A 350 9.36 -5.55 -10.29
C ALA A 350 9.03 -5.36 -8.81
N GLY A 351 9.78 -6.02 -7.90
CA GLY A 351 9.63 -5.85 -6.46
C GLY A 351 9.89 -4.41 -5.99
N LEU A 352 10.92 -3.74 -6.52
CA LEU A 352 11.23 -2.33 -6.22
C LEU A 352 10.11 -1.39 -6.68
N LEU A 353 9.59 -1.58 -7.89
CA LEU A 353 8.46 -0.81 -8.40
C LEU A 353 7.21 -1.02 -7.54
N SER A 354 6.88 -2.27 -7.21
CA SER A 354 5.76 -2.59 -6.31
C SER A 354 5.93 -1.96 -4.93
N LEU A 355 7.15 -2.00 -4.36
CA LEU A 355 7.45 -1.39 -3.07
C LEU A 355 7.29 0.13 -3.10
N ALA A 356 7.72 0.78 -4.18
CA ALA A 356 7.62 2.23 -4.35
C ALA A 356 6.19 2.73 -4.50
N LEU A 357 5.27 1.90 -5.00
CA LEU A 357 3.86 2.25 -5.05
C LEU A 357 3.23 2.35 -3.66
N LEU A 358 3.73 1.63 -2.65
CA LEU A 358 3.14 1.63 -1.30
C LEU A 358 3.17 3.01 -0.60
N PRO A 359 4.31 3.68 -0.40
CA PRO A 359 4.34 5.00 0.24
C PRO A 359 3.61 6.06 -0.60
N ALA A 360 3.71 6.02 -1.93
CA ALA A 360 2.98 6.94 -2.79
C ALA A 360 1.46 6.73 -2.71
N SER A 361 1.00 5.47 -2.66
CA SER A 361 -0.42 5.12 -2.45
C SER A 361 -0.93 5.58 -1.09
N LEU A 362 -0.09 5.52 -0.04
CA LEU A 362 -0.46 6.01 1.30
C LEU A 362 -0.66 7.53 1.31
N VAL A 363 0.22 8.29 0.65
CA VAL A 363 0.04 9.74 0.46
C VAL A 363 -1.20 10.04 -0.38
N ALA A 364 -1.42 9.29 -1.45
CA ALA A 364 -2.60 9.38 -2.29
C ALA A 364 -3.90 9.16 -1.49
N PHE A 365 -3.95 8.10 -0.69
CA PHE A 365 -5.08 7.76 0.16
C PHE A 365 -5.33 8.84 1.22
N SER A 366 -4.29 9.37 1.86
CA SER A 366 -4.46 10.43 2.85
C SER A 366 -5.07 11.71 2.27
N ARG A 367 -4.90 11.99 0.96
CA ARG A 367 -5.60 13.11 0.29
C ARG A 367 -7.09 12.89 0.12
N ILE A 368 -7.53 11.65 -0.07
CA ILE A 368 -8.95 11.26 -0.16
C ILE A 368 -9.55 11.32 1.24
N TYR A 369 -8.86 10.71 2.21
CA TYR A 369 -9.25 10.66 3.62
C TYR A 369 -9.41 12.05 4.25
N LEU A 370 -8.43 12.95 4.04
CA LEU A 370 -8.49 14.34 4.51
C LEU A 370 -9.41 15.22 3.64
N THR A 371 -10.26 14.62 2.80
CA THR A 371 -11.22 15.27 1.89
C THR A 371 -10.68 16.38 1.00
N ALA A 372 -9.38 16.37 0.73
CA ALA A 372 -8.73 17.45 -0.02
C ALA A 372 -8.80 17.27 -1.54
N HIS A 373 -9.01 16.02 -1.98
CA HIS A 373 -9.06 15.61 -3.39
C HIS A 373 -10.08 14.49 -3.59
N TRP A 374 -10.66 14.47 -4.79
CA TRP A 374 -11.48 13.34 -5.24
C TRP A 374 -10.58 12.12 -5.55
N PRO A 375 -11.08 10.88 -5.38
CA PRO A 375 -10.35 9.68 -5.76
C PRO A 375 -9.76 9.71 -7.18
N THR A 376 -10.51 10.17 -8.17
CA THR A 376 -10.03 10.29 -9.56
C THR A 376 -8.93 11.34 -9.74
N ASP A 377 -8.85 12.39 -8.91
CA ASP A 377 -7.75 13.37 -8.94
C ASP A 377 -6.42 12.70 -8.58
N VAL A 378 -6.48 11.79 -7.62
CA VAL A 378 -5.33 11.03 -7.12
C VAL A 378 -4.89 10.00 -8.16
N LEU A 379 -5.84 9.32 -8.81
CA LEU A 379 -5.58 8.40 -9.93
C LEU A 379 -4.97 9.12 -11.14
N ALA A 380 -5.48 10.31 -11.49
CA ALA A 380 -4.89 11.15 -12.53
C ALA A 380 -3.46 11.55 -12.18
N GLY A 381 -3.18 11.82 -10.90
CA GLY A 381 -1.82 12.09 -10.43
C GLY A 381 -0.87 10.92 -10.62
N ALA A 382 -1.33 9.69 -10.35
CA ALA A 382 -0.55 8.47 -10.57
C ALA A 382 -0.27 8.23 -12.07
N LEU A 383 -1.27 8.41 -12.93
CA LEU A 383 -1.09 8.30 -14.39
C LEU A 383 -0.10 9.33 -14.93
N LEU A 384 -0.17 10.57 -14.45
CA LEU A 384 0.77 11.63 -14.83
C LEU A 384 2.21 11.34 -14.39
N ALA A 385 2.41 10.75 -13.21
CA ALA A 385 3.72 10.33 -12.75
C ALA A 385 4.33 9.23 -13.64
N VAL A 386 3.52 8.21 -13.98
CA VAL A 386 3.92 7.15 -14.91
C VAL A 386 4.23 7.72 -16.30
N PHE A 387 3.36 8.60 -16.80
CA PHE A 387 3.54 9.28 -18.09
C PHE A 387 4.87 10.04 -18.13
N SER A 388 5.13 10.89 -17.13
CA SER A 388 6.37 11.67 -17.07
C SER A 388 7.63 10.78 -17.07
N CYS A 389 7.66 9.74 -16.22
CA CYS A 389 8.80 8.83 -16.16
C CYS A 389 9.00 8.06 -17.48
N THR A 390 7.92 7.57 -18.10
CA THR A 390 8.00 6.77 -19.32
C THR A 390 8.34 7.62 -20.55
N VAL A 391 7.87 8.87 -20.61
CA VAL A 391 8.31 9.85 -21.63
C VAL A 391 9.80 10.09 -21.53
N MET A 392 10.33 10.38 -20.33
CA MET A 392 11.77 10.62 -20.19
C MET A 392 12.60 9.37 -20.53
N LEU A 393 12.14 8.17 -20.15
CA LEU A 393 12.80 6.92 -20.56
C LEU A 393 12.73 6.68 -22.08
N ALA A 394 11.64 7.08 -22.73
CA ALA A 394 11.51 6.98 -24.18
C ALA A 394 12.45 7.97 -24.90
N LEU A 395 12.55 9.20 -24.41
CA LEU A 395 13.43 10.25 -24.95
C LEU A 395 14.91 9.89 -24.80
N LEU A 396 15.31 9.30 -23.66
CA LEU A 396 16.69 8.86 -23.44
C LEU A 396 17.06 7.60 -24.25
N GLY A 397 16.08 6.87 -24.77
CA GLY A 397 16.29 5.77 -25.72
C GLY A 397 17.29 4.70 -25.24
N ARG A 398 18.43 4.58 -25.94
CA ARG A 398 19.53 3.65 -25.61
C ARG A 398 20.54 4.22 -24.60
N GLN A 399 20.55 5.53 -24.34
CA GLN A 399 21.39 6.16 -23.32
C GLN A 399 20.76 6.05 -21.93
N GLN A 400 20.15 4.89 -21.64
CA GLN A 400 19.56 4.62 -20.32
C GLN A 400 20.62 4.82 -19.25
N PRO A 401 20.23 5.20 -18.02
CA PRO A 401 21.16 5.27 -16.91
C PRO A 401 21.84 3.89 -16.75
N ALA A 402 23.06 3.78 -17.28
CA ALA A 402 23.66 2.49 -17.60
C ALA A 402 24.37 1.87 -16.41
N HIS A 403 24.75 2.69 -15.43
CA HIS A 403 25.54 2.27 -14.29
C HIS A 403 24.70 2.28 -13.02
N ALA A 404 24.72 1.13 -12.33
CA ALA A 404 24.14 1.03 -11.00
C ALA A 404 24.91 1.95 -10.05
N LEU A 405 24.17 2.73 -9.26
CA LEU A 405 24.76 3.63 -8.27
C LEU A 405 25.28 2.82 -7.07
N PRO A 406 26.41 3.22 -6.47
CA PRO A 406 27.03 2.47 -5.39
C PRO A 406 26.17 2.51 -4.11
N ARG A 407 26.28 1.48 -3.27
CA ARG A 407 25.57 1.40 -1.98
C ARG A 407 25.66 2.67 -1.11
N PRO A 408 26.82 3.34 -0.93
CA PRO A 408 26.91 4.58 -0.16
C PRO A 408 25.98 5.68 -0.66
N PHE A 409 25.80 5.85 -1.98
CA PHE A 409 24.86 6.82 -2.55
C PHE A 409 23.42 6.58 -2.02
N TRP A 410 22.99 5.33 -1.99
CA TRP A 410 21.64 4.99 -1.54
C TRP A 410 21.45 5.15 -0.04
N LEU A 411 22.48 4.82 0.75
CA LEU A 411 22.45 5.05 2.20
C LEU A 411 22.40 6.55 2.52
N THR A 412 23.17 7.38 1.79
CA THR A 412 23.13 8.84 1.96
C THR A 412 21.80 9.43 1.52
N GLN A 413 21.28 9.05 0.34
CA GLN A 413 19.99 9.54 -0.16
C GLN A 413 18.85 9.18 0.79
N ALA A 414 18.76 7.91 1.22
CA ALA A 414 17.69 7.46 2.10
C ALA A 414 17.82 8.06 3.51
N GLY A 415 19.03 8.10 4.07
CA GLY A 415 19.29 8.66 5.39
C GLY A 415 18.98 10.15 5.48
N LEU A 416 19.45 10.94 4.50
CA LEU A 416 19.17 12.38 4.44
C LEU A 416 17.70 12.66 4.15
N SER A 417 17.07 11.93 3.22
CA SER A 417 15.63 12.10 2.94
C SER A 417 14.77 11.80 4.16
N LEU A 418 15.10 10.75 4.93
CA LEU A 418 14.39 10.41 6.16
C LEU A 418 14.58 11.48 7.23
N GLY A 419 15.82 11.96 7.44
CA GLY A 419 16.11 13.04 8.39
C GLY A 419 15.37 14.33 8.04
N ILE A 420 15.41 14.75 6.77
CA ILE A 420 14.70 15.93 6.28
C ILE A 420 13.19 15.76 6.45
N PHE A 421 12.64 14.58 6.12
CA PHE A 421 11.22 14.29 6.31
C PHE A 421 10.81 14.38 7.78
N ILE A 422 11.57 13.79 8.71
CA ILE A 422 11.25 13.84 10.15
C ILE A 422 11.28 15.27 10.67
N LEU A 423 12.31 16.05 10.31
CA LEU A 423 12.44 17.45 10.72
C LEU A 423 11.31 18.31 10.15
N PHE A 424 10.99 18.14 8.86
CA PHE A 424 9.90 18.85 8.21
C PHE A 424 8.54 18.44 8.79
N ALA A 425 8.35 17.15 9.04
CA ALA A 425 7.16 16.57 9.66
C ALA A 425 6.88 17.22 11.00
N ALA A 426 7.88 17.27 11.88
CA ALA A 426 7.79 17.88 13.19
C ALA A 426 7.57 19.40 13.12
N TRP A 427 8.30 20.09 12.23
CA TRP A 427 8.22 21.54 12.11
C TRP A 427 6.88 22.04 11.55
N SER A 428 6.35 21.36 10.53
CA SER A 428 5.13 21.82 9.85
C SER A 428 3.84 21.23 10.43
N PHE A 429 3.94 20.27 11.36
CA PHE A 429 2.79 19.55 11.92
C PHE A 429 1.72 20.48 12.49
N SER A 430 2.08 21.46 13.32
CA SER A 430 1.11 22.38 13.95
C SER A 430 0.33 23.17 12.90
N THR A 431 1.02 23.68 11.89
CA THR A 431 0.41 24.45 10.79
C THR A 431 -0.43 23.56 9.88
N ALA A 432 -0.04 22.29 9.70
CA ALA A 432 -0.82 21.34 8.93
C ALA A 432 -2.07 20.91 9.71
N ALA A 433 -1.97 20.69 11.01
CA ALA A 433 -3.06 20.24 11.86
C ALA A 433 -4.16 21.30 11.98
N THR A 434 -3.80 22.58 12.12
CA THR A 434 -4.78 23.68 12.10
C THR A 434 -5.54 23.77 10.78
N ARG A 435 -4.89 23.49 9.63
CA ARG A 435 -5.58 23.49 8.32
C ARG A 435 -6.63 22.39 8.15
N TYR A 436 -6.54 21.31 8.94
CA TYR A 436 -7.52 20.22 8.91
C TYR A 436 -8.39 20.19 10.17
N ASN A 437 -8.39 21.26 10.99
CA ASN A 437 -9.13 21.35 12.26
C ASN A 437 -8.86 20.16 13.20
N LEU A 438 -7.60 19.72 13.28
CA LEU A 438 -7.16 18.60 14.15
C LEU A 438 -6.60 19.08 15.50
N LEU A 439 -6.51 20.40 15.69
CA LEU A 439 -6.19 21.14 16.92
C LEU A 439 -7.29 22.18 17.10
#